data_AF-A0A3R7BTX4-F1
#
_entry.id   AF-A0A3R7BTX4-F1
#
_cell.length_a   1.000
_cell.length_b   1.000
_cell.length_c   1.000
_cell.angle_alpha   90.00
_cell.angle_beta   90.00
_cell.angle_gamma   90.00
#
_symmetry.space_group_name_H-M   'P 1'
#
loop_
_entity.id
_entity.type
_entity.pdbx_description
1 polymer ?
#
loop_
_entity_poly.entity_id
_entity_poly.type
_entity_poly.pdbx_seq_one_letter_code
_entity_poly.pdbx_strand_id
1 'polypeptide(L)'
;MTLEATLAAAVARRQRDGTVRSLRVLPASKVDFCSNDYLGLSRNPALTLAQDPASPHGSTGSRLITGTSSTHVQVEAELAAFYGAESALVFNSGYLANLSVMSCVPQEGDVVLYDKLVHNSCREGLRLSRATALGFRHNDMTHLEALLRAQSSSSRHVLVVVESIYSMDGDLAPIKTLVELCESYGASLVVDEAHSTAVMG
;
A
#
# COMPACT_ATOMS: atom_id res chain seq x y z
N MET A 1 -30.69 -22.14 7.74
CA MET A 1 -30.37 -20.84 8.39
C MET A 1 -30.45 -19.78 7.32
N THR A 2 -31.16 -18.67 7.54
CA THR A 2 -31.28 -17.60 6.52
C THR A 2 -30.04 -16.70 6.52
N LEU A 3 -29.84 -15.94 5.44
CA LEU A 3 -28.74 -14.96 5.34
C LEU A 3 -28.80 -13.94 6.49
N GLU A 4 -29.99 -13.45 6.80
CA GLU A 4 -30.24 -12.49 7.88
C GLU A 4 -29.82 -13.07 9.23
N ALA A 5 -30.15 -14.33 9.50
CA ALA A 5 -29.76 -15.00 10.74
C ALA A 5 -28.23 -15.13 10.86
N THR A 6 -27.53 -15.43 9.77
CA THR A 6 -26.07 -15.50 9.73
C THR A 6 -25.42 -14.14 9.96
N LEU A 7 -25.93 -13.09 9.31
CA LEU A 7 -25.42 -11.71 9.48
C LEU A 7 -25.66 -11.20 10.90
N ALA A 8 -26.85 -11.41 11.46
CA ALA A 8 -27.17 -11.04 12.84
C ALA A 8 -26.25 -11.74 13.84
N ALA A 9 -25.96 -13.03 13.64
CA ALA A 9 -25.02 -13.77 14.48
C ALA A 9 -23.58 -13.21 14.39
N ALA A 10 -23.14 -12.79 13.20
CA ALA A 10 -21.82 -12.16 13.01
C ALA A 10 -21.74 -10.78 13.69
N VAL A 11 -22.80 -9.98 13.63
CA VAL A 11 -22.88 -8.69 14.34
C VAL A 11 -22.87 -8.91 15.85
N ALA A 12 -23.68 -9.84 16.37
CA ALA A 12 -23.72 -10.17 17.79
C ALA A 12 -22.37 -10.67 18.30
N ARG A 13 -21.62 -11.41 17.48
CA ARG A 13 -20.24 -11.80 17.79
C ARG A 13 -19.34 -10.57 17.96
N ARG A 14 -19.33 -9.65 16.98
CA ARG A 14 -18.53 -8.40 17.09
C ARG A 14 -18.93 -7.55 18.30
N GLN A 15 -20.21 -7.53 18.66
CA GLN A 15 -20.69 -6.84 19.88
C GLN A 15 -20.12 -7.48 21.15
N ARG A 16 -20.16 -8.81 21.27
CA ARG A 16 -19.54 -9.53 22.40
C ARG A 16 -18.04 -9.33 22.48
N ASP A 17 -17.37 -9.30 21.33
CA ASP A 17 -15.91 -9.12 21.25
C ASP A 17 -15.47 -7.66 21.43
N GLY A 18 -16.41 -6.70 21.54
CA GLY A 18 -16.09 -5.27 21.65
C GLY A 18 -15.46 -4.66 20.40
N THR A 19 -15.63 -5.28 19.22
CA THR A 19 -14.98 -4.87 17.95
C THR A 19 -15.93 -4.14 16.99
N VAL A 20 -17.11 -3.74 17.46
CA VAL A 20 -18.03 -2.90 16.68
C VAL A 20 -17.44 -1.51 16.47
N ARG A 21 -17.39 -1.07 15.22
CA ARG A 21 -16.95 0.26 14.83
C ARG A 21 -18.15 1.13 14.47
N SER A 22 -18.14 2.37 14.92
CA SER A 22 -19.16 3.38 14.58
C SER A 22 -18.47 4.62 14.03
N LEU A 23 -18.89 5.06 12.85
CA LEU A 23 -18.45 6.34 12.29
C LEU A 23 -19.10 7.48 13.08
N ARG A 24 -18.33 8.54 13.35
CA ARG A 24 -18.80 9.70 14.10
C ARG A 24 -18.39 10.97 13.37
N VAL A 25 -19.32 11.92 13.29
CA VAL A 25 -19.00 13.29 12.90
C VAL A 25 -18.61 14.03 14.17
N LEU A 26 -17.34 14.42 14.27
CA LEU A 26 -16.85 15.19 15.41
C LEU A 26 -17.14 16.68 15.19
N PRO A 27 -17.50 17.44 16.25
CA PRO A 27 -17.65 18.89 16.15
C PRO A 27 -16.33 19.57 15.76
N ALA A 28 -16.41 20.64 14.96
CA ALA A 28 -15.24 21.42 14.54
C ALA A 28 -14.45 22.07 15.69
N SER A 29 -15.03 22.15 16.90
CA SER A 29 -14.36 22.65 18.11
C SER A 29 -13.40 21.65 18.76
N LYS A 30 -13.34 20.40 18.26
CA LYS A 30 -12.43 19.37 18.77
C LYS A 30 -11.06 19.49 18.11
N VAL A 31 -10.04 19.02 18.83
CA VAL A 31 -8.68 18.88 18.31
C VAL A 31 -8.49 17.44 17.84
N ASP A 32 -7.95 17.29 16.63
CA ASP A 32 -7.67 16.00 16.01
C ASP A 32 -6.25 15.53 16.35
N PHE A 33 -6.14 14.34 16.94
CA PHE A 33 -4.89 13.66 17.29
C PHE A 33 -4.70 12.35 16.52
N CYS A 34 -5.55 12.06 15.53
CA CYS A 34 -5.59 10.77 14.83
C CYS A 34 -5.50 10.89 13.30
N SER A 35 -5.50 12.10 12.75
CA SER A 35 -5.38 12.33 11.31
C SER A 35 -4.02 11.86 10.76
N ASN A 36 -4.05 11.34 9.53
CA ASN A 36 -2.85 11.04 8.74
C ASN A 36 -2.40 12.23 7.86
N ASP A 37 -3.04 13.41 7.99
CA ASP A 37 -2.55 14.67 7.42
C ASP A 37 -1.37 15.21 8.25
N TYR A 38 -0.27 14.45 8.29
CA TYR A 38 0.85 14.63 9.22
C TYR A 38 1.44 16.03 9.20
N LEU A 39 1.51 16.64 8.03
CA LEU A 39 2.08 17.97 7.80
C LEU A 39 1.02 19.08 7.68
N GLY A 40 -0.26 18.75 7.82
CA GLY A 40 -1.35 19.73 7.69
C GLY A 40 -1.55 20.25 6.26
N LEU A 41 -1.07 19.52 5.24
CA LEU A 41 -1.07 19.97 3.84
C LEU A 41 -2.48 20.16 3.30
N SER A 42 -3.47 19.40 3.80
CA SER A 42 -4.87 19.56 3.39
C SER A 42 -5.43 20.96 3.61
N ARG A 43 -4.82 21.75 4.51
CA ARG A 43 -5.22 23.11 4.89
C ARG A 43 -4.20 24.17 4.44
N ASN A 44 -3.14 23.76 3.73
CA ASN A 44 -2.10 24.68 3.32
C ASN A 44 -2.64 25.64 2.24
N PRO A 45 -2.70 26.97 2.48
CA PRO A 45 -3.27 27.92 1.52
C PRO A 45 -2.45 28.04 0.23
N ALA A 46 -1.18 27.62 0.23
CA ALA A 46 -0.36 27.55 -0.98
C ALA A 46 -0.77 26.38 -1.90
N LEU A 47 -1.40 25.34 -1.34
CA LEU A 47 -2.00 24.25 -2.10
C LEU A 47 -3.41 24.65 -2.51
N THR A 48 -3.52 25.63 -3.41
CA THR A 48 -4.79 25.91 -4.06
C THR A 48 -5.08 24.74 -4.99
N LEU A 49 -6.06 23.91 -4.65
CA LEU A 49 -6.75 23.11 -5.65
C LEU A 49 -7.27 24.15 -6.66
N ALA A 50 -6.70 24.16 -7.87
CA ALA A 50 -7.19 24.99 -8.96
C ALA A 50 -8.59 24.49 -9.30
N GLN A 51 -9.58 24.90 -8.52
CA GLN A 51 -10.99 24.72 -8.81
C GLN A 51 -11.35 25.80 -9.81
N ASP A 52 -10.81 25.69 -11.02
CA ASP A 52 -11.43 26.34 -12.16
C ASP A 52 -12.87 25.80 -12.22
N PRO A 53 -13.91 26.62 -12.03
CA PRO A 53 -15.29 26.17 -12.07
C PRO A 53 -15.66 25.55 -13.43
N ALA A 54 -14.88 25.84 -14.49
CA ALA A 54 -15.03 25.25 -15.80
C ALA A 54 -14.37 23.86 -15.92
N SER A 55 -13.54 23.44 -14.97
CA SER A 55 -12.91 22.12 -14.99
C SER A 55 -13.93 21.01 -14.72
N PRO A 56 -13.91 19.92 -15.51
CA PRO A 56 -14.83 18.80 -15.31
C PRO A 56 -14.58 18.14 -13.94
N HIS A 57 -15.66 17.76 -13.26
CA HIS A 57 -15.61 17.10 -11.94
C HIS A 57 -15.08 15.65 -11.96
N GLY A 58 -14.83 15.08 -13.14
CA GLY A 58 -14.35 13.72 -13.27
C GLY A 58 -13.80 13.42 -14.66
N SER A 59 -13.07 12.31 -14.76
CA SER A 59 -12.44 11.87 -16.01
C SER A 59 -13.43 11.29 -17.02
N THR A 60 -14.66 10.97 -16.62
CA THR A 60 -15.75 10.38 -17.44
C THR A 60 -15.44 9.01 -18.08
N GLY A 61 -14.27 8.43 -17.83
CA GLY A 61 -13.87 7.14 -18.37
C GLY A 61 -12.64 6.57 -17.68
N SER A 62 -12.29 5.33 -18.05
CA SER A 62 -11.04 4.69 -17.64
C SER A 62 -9.85 5.33 -18.35
N ARG A 63 -8.66 5.23 -17.75
CA ARG A 63 -7.40 5.79 -18.29
C ARG A 63 -7.16 5.42 -19.76
N LEU A 64 -7.47 4.19 -20.14
CA LEU A 64 -7.22 3.66 -21.49
C LEU A 64 -8.17 4.23 -22.56
N ILE A 65 -9.41 4.58 -22.20
CA ILE A 65 -10.44 4.89 -23.19
C ILE A 65 -10.60 6.40 -23.39
N THR A 66 -10.99 7.12 -22.34
CA THR A 66 -11.20 8.59 -22.39
C THR A 66 -10.76 9.31 -21.12
N GLY A 67 -10.30 8.58 -20.11
CA GLY A 67 -10.12 9.11 -18.76
C GLY A 67 -8.76 9.70 -18.44
N THR A 68 -7.79 9.67 -19.36
CA THR A 68 -6.48 10.28 -19.14
C THR A 68 -6.53 11.76 -19.48
N SER A 69 -6.20 12.61 -18.51
CA SER A 69 -6.03 14.06 -18.70
C SER A 69 -4.55 14.45 -18.65
N SER A 70 -4.23 15.66 -19.09
CA SER A 70 -2.89 16.24 -18.96
C SER A 70 -2.41 16.28 -17.51
N THR A 71 -3.30 16.53 -16.55
CA THR A 71 -3.00 16.51 -15.11
C THR A 71 -2.50 15.15 -14.64
N HIS A 72 -3.08 14.04 -15.14
CA HIS A 72 -2.61 12.70 -14.77
C HIS A 72 -1.17 12.49 -15.25
N VAL A 73 -0.90 12.80 -16.52
CA VAL A 73 0.43 12.64 -17.13
C VAL A 73 1.48 13.51 -16.43
N GLN A 74 1.11 14.76 -16.10
CA GLN A 74 2.01 15.68 -15.40
C GLN A 74 2.33 15.19 -13.99
N VAL A 75 1.33 14.79 -13.20
CA VAL A 75 1.57 14.28 -11.83
C VAL A 75 2.41 13.00 -11.86
N GLU A 76 2.18 12.10 -12.82
CA GLU A 76 3.01 10.90 -12.97
C GLU A 76 4.47 11.23 -13.31
N ALA A 77 4.72 12.23 -14.16
CA ALA A 77 6.08 12.69 -14.45
C ALA A 77 6.74 13.35 -13.23
N GLU A 78 6.00 14.17 -12.47
CA GLU A 78 6.48 14.81 -11.25
C GLU A 78 6.80 13.78 -10.15
N LEU A 79 5.96 12.76 -9.99
CA LEU A 79 6.20 11.66 -9.05
C LEU A 79 7.41 10.82 -9.47
N ALA A 80 7.56 10.49 -10.75
CA ALA A 80 8.73 9.77 -11.25
C ALA A 80 10.03 10.55 -10.95
N ALA A 81 10.02 11.86 -11.19
CA ALA A 81 11.14 12.73 -10.85
C ALA A 81 11.39 12.82 -9.33
N PHE A 82 10.34 12.92 -8.53
CA PHE A 82 10.43 13.00 -7.06
C PHE A 82 11.08 11.75 -6.46
N TYR A 83 10.68 10.56 -6.91
CA TYR A 83 11.23 9.29 -6.45
C TYR A 83 12.52 8.87 -7.16
N GLY A 84 13.00 9.65 -8.15
CA GLY A 84 14.16 9.27 -8.98
C GLY A 84 13.95 7.98 -9.78
N ALA A 85 12.71 7.69 -10.17
CA ALA A 85 12.31 6.50 -10.90
C ALA A 85 12.10 6.77 -12.40
N GLU A 86 12.17 5.71 -13.22
CA GLU A 86 11.94 5.82 -14.67
C GLU A 86 10.49 6.18 -15.02
N SER A 87 9.54 5.80 -14.17
CA SER A 87 8.10 6.08 -14.36
C SER A 87 7.35 6.03 -13.03
N ALA A 88 6.15 6.61 -13.01
CA ALA A 88 5.19 6.48 -11.92
C ALA A 88 3.77 6.28 -12.50
N LEU A 89 2.88 5.71 -11.70
CA LEU A 89 1.50 5.44 -12.08
C LEU A 89 0.55 5.81 -10.94
N VAL A 90 -0.45 6.64 -11.23
CA VAL A 90 -1.43 7.09 -10.24
C VAL A 90 -2.61 6.13 -10.16
N PHE A 91 -2.93 5.72 -8.94
CA PHE A 91 -4.14 5.01 -8.56
C PHE A 91 -5.04 5.91 -7.72
N ASN A 92 -6.31 5.54 -7.55
CA ASN A 92 -7.26 6.32 -6.75
C ASN A 92 -6.96 6.34 -5.24
N SER A 93 -6.07 5.46 -4.76
CA SER A 93 -5.70 5.28 -3.37
C SER A 93 -4.45 4.41 -3.27
N GLY A 94 -3.67 4.57 -2.19
CA GLY A 94 -2.57 3.66 -1.86
C GLY A 94 -3.05 2.21 -1.67
N TYR A 95 -4.29 2.01 -1.21
CA TYR A 95 -4.89 0.69 -1.13
C TYR A 95 -4.96 0.00 -2.51
N LEU A 96 -5.51 0.67 -3.52
CA LEU A 96 -5.59 0.08 -4.86
C LEU A 96 -4.21 -0.03 -5.51
N ALA A 97 -3.28 0.88 -5.25
CA ALA A 97 -1.90 0.75 -5.75
C ALA A 97 -1.28 -0.58 -5.28
N ASN A 98 -1.28 -0.83 -3.96
CA ASN A 98 -0.74 -2.07 -3.40
C ASN A 98 -1.49 -3.31 -3.90
N LEU A 99 -2.83 -3.26 -3.91
CA LEU A 99 -3.65 -4.38 -4.41
C LEU A 99 -3.28 -4.70 -5.87
N SER A 100 -3.19 -3.69 -6.72
CA SER A 100 -2.88 -3.85 -8.14
C SER A 100 -1.45 -4.35 -8.37
N VAL A 101 -0.45 -3.81 -7.68
CA VAL A 101 0.94 -4.31 -7.81
C VAL A 101 1.02 -5.77 -7.40
N MET A 102 0.49 -6.13 -6.22
CA MET A 102 0.60 -7.49 -5.70
C MET A 102 -0.21 -8.53 -6.49
N SER A 103 -1.34 -8.13 -7.06
CA SER A 103 -2.20 -9.05 -7.83
C SER A 103 -1.79 -9.18 -9.30
N CYS A 104 -1.09 -8.19 -9.86
CA CYS A 104 -0.79 -8.14 -11.30
C CYS A 104 0.69 -8.28 -11.65
N VAL A 105 1.62 -7.86 -10.80
CA VAL A 105 3.06 -7.90 -11.13
C VAL A 105 3.62 -9.33 -10.93
N PRO A 106 3.51 -9.95 -9.74
CA PRO A 106 3.94 -11.34 -9.56
C PRO A 106 3.15 -12.29 -10.47
N GLN A 107 3.84 -13.16 -11.19
CA GLN A 107 3.23 -14.14 -12.09
C GLN A 107 3.24 -15.55 -11.50
N GLU A 108 2.58 -16.47 -12.21
CA GLU A 108 2.65 -17.88 -11.89
C GLU A 108 4.09 -18.37 -11.96
N GLY A 109 4.52 -19.08 -10.91
CA GLY A 109 5.91 -19.51 -10.74
C GLY A 109 6.76 -18.57 -9.90
N ASP A 110 6.39 -17.29 -9.76
CA ASP A 110 7.13 -16.37 -8.90
C ASP A 110 6.84 -16.61 -7.41
N VAL A 111 7.72 -16.06 -6.56
CA VAL A 111 7.58 -16.11 -5.10
C VAL A 111 7.56 -14.69 -4.54
N VAL A 112 6.59 -14.40 -3.69
CA VAL A 112 6.53 -13.16 -2.91
C VAL A 112 6.80 -13.46 -1.44
N LEU A 113 7.92 -12.97 -0.92
CA LEU A 113 8.25 -12.97 0.49
C LEU A 113 7.77 -11.65 1.10
N TYR A 114 6.82 -11.70 2.04
CA TYR A 114 6.24 -10.48 2.60
C TYR A 114 6.38 -10.43 4.11
N ASP A 115 6.61 -9.24 4.66
CA ASP A 115 6.62 -9.05 6.11
C ASP A 115 5.22 -9.37 6.67
N LYS A 116 5.11 -10.14 7.75
CA LYS A 116 3.81 -10.54 8.30
C LYS A 116 2.92 -9.38 8.72
N LEU A 117 3.48 -8.19 8.97
CA LEU A 117 2.72 -7.00 9.35
C LEU A 117 2.45 -6.04 8.19
N VAL A 118 2.83 -6.36 6.94
CA VAL A 118 2.46 -5.50 5.80
C VAL A 118 0.95 -5.25 5.73
N HIS A 119 0.62 -4.07 5.23
CA HIS A 119 -0.72 -3.52 5.22
C HIS A 119 -1.70 -4.46 4.52
N ASN A 120 -2.95 -4.42 4.98
CA ASN A 120 -3.99 -5.32 4.49
C ASN A 120 -4.18 -5.24 2.96
N SER A 121 -3.95 -4.07 2.35
CA SER A 121 -4.01 -3.91 0.88
C SER A 121 -3.03 -4.82 0.14
N CYS A 122 -1.79 -4.95 0.63
CA CYS A 122 -0.79 -5.87 0.07
C CYS A 122 -1.28 -7.33 0.21
N ARG A 123 -1.77 -7.70 1.39
CA ARG A 123 -2.25 -9.06 1.67
C ARG A 123 -3.44 -9.45 0.80
N GLU A 124 -4.39 -8.54 0.61
CA GLU A 124 -5.54 -8.78 -0.29
C GLU A 124 -5.10 -8.88 -1.75
N GLY A 125 -4.12 -8.09 -2.18
CA GLY A 125 -3.54 -8.22 -3.52
C GLY A 125 -2.82 -9.57 -3.71
N LEU A 126 -2.04 -10.02 -2.72
CA LEU A 126 -1.38 -11.33 -2.75
C LEU A 126 -2.39 -12.49 -2.78
N ARG A 127 -3.54 -12.33 -2.13
CA ARG A 127 -4.62 -13.33 -2.18
C ARG A 127 -5.22 -13.48 -3.59
N LEU A 128 -5.19 -12.41 -4.39
CA LEU A 128 -5.63 -12.42 -5.79
C LEU A 128 -4.52 -12.84 -6.76
N SER A 129 -3.27 -12.87 -6.30
CA SER A 129 -2.11 -13.22 -7.09
C SER A 129 -2.06 -14.70 -7.44
N ARG A 130 -1.37 -15.03 -8.54
CA ARG A 130 -1.04 -16.42 -8.93
C ARG A 130 0.33 -16.87 -8.41
N ALA A 131 1.11 -15.94 -7.86
CA ALA A 131 2.41 -16.25 -7.27
C ALA A 131 2.27 -16.97 -5.92
N THR A 132 3.33 -17.65 -5.51
CA THR A 132 3.41 -18.24 -4.17
C THR A 132 3.77 -17.15 -3.15
N ALA A 133 2.93 -16.89 -2.16
CA ALA A 133 3.20 -15.89 -1.12
C ALA A 133 3.64 -16.56 0.19
N LEU A 134 4.78 -16.16 0.75
CA LEU A 134 5.34 -16.67 2.01
C LEU A 134 5.62 -15.53 2.98
N GLY A 135 5.00 -15.57 4.16
CA GLY A 135 5.19 -14.53 5.17
C GLY A 135 6.43 -14.77 6.04
N PHE A 136 7.38 -13.83 6.08
CA PHE A 136 8.49 -13.85 7.04
C PHE A 136 8.13 -13.12 8.35
N ARG A 137 8.95 -13.31 9.39
CA ARG A 137 8.66 -12.72 10.71
C ARG A 137 8.96 -11.24 10.63
N HIS A 138 8.14 -10.45 11.31
CA HIS A 138 8.21 -9.00 11.22
C HIS A 138 9.62 -8.46 11.53
N ASN A 139 10.19 -7.70 10.59
CA ASN A 139 11.54 -7.14 10.63
C ASN A 139 12.67 -8.15 10.94
N ASP A 140 12.46 -9.45 10.67
CA ASP A 140 13.41 -10.51 10.95
C ASP A 140 14.21 -10.88 9.69
N MET A 141 15.38 -10.25 9.53
CA MET A 141 16.25 -10.45 8.38
C MET A 141 16.85 -11.86 8.33
N THR A 142 17.03 -12.52 9.49
CA THR A 142 17.51 -13.91 9.54
C THR A 142 16.48 -14.85 8.92
N HIS A 143 15.19 -14.64 9.22
CA HIS A 143 14.13 -15.44 8.63
C HIS A 143 13.98 -15.17 7.13
N LEU A 144 14.04 -13.90 6.73
CA LEU A 144 13.99 -13.51 5.34
C LEU A 144 15.13 -14.16 4.54
N GLU A 145 16.37 -14.09 5.03
CA GLU A 145 17.52 -14.73 4.39
C GLU A 145 17.32 -16.23 4.23
N ALA A 146 16.81 -16.92 5.25
CA ALA A 146 16.55 -18.35 5.17
C ALA A 146 15.55 -18.69 4.05
N LEU A 147 14.50 -17.87 3.87
CA LEU A 147 13.53 -18.04 2.79
C LEU A 147 14.14 -17.74 1.41
N LEU A 148 14.91 -16.65 1.29
CA LEU A 148 15.62 -16.30 0.06
C LEU A 148 16.56 -17.43 -0.38
N ARG A 149 17.36 -17.96 0.55
CA ARG A 149 18.24 -19.10 0.28
C ARG A 149 17.47 -20.33 -0.19
N ALA A 150 16.30 -20.60 0.38
CA ALA A 150 15.45 -21.71 -0.06
C ALA A 150 14.90 -21.52 -1.48
N GLN A 151 14.82 -20.29 -2.00
CA GLN A 151 14.38 -20.02 -3.37
C GLN A 151 15.55 -19.88 -4.38
N SER A 152 16.79 -19.80 -3.92
CA SER A 152 17.99 -19.52 -4.73
C SER A 152 18.27 -20.50 -5.89
N SER A 153 17.76 -21.73 -5.82
CA SER A 153 17.96 -22.76 -6.86
C SER A 153 16.86 -22.78 -7.92
N SER A 154 15.86 -21.91 -7.81
CA SER A 154 14.74 -21.85 -8.73
C SER A 154 14.96 -20.77 -9.80
N SER A 155 14.55 -21.04 -11.04
CA SER A 155 14.56 -20.05 -12.13
C SER A 155 13.42 -19.03 -12.01
N ARG A 156 13.03 -18.69 -10.78
CA ARG A 156 11.82 -17.91 -10.45
C ARG A 156 12.21 -16.51 -10.03
N HIS A 157 11.36 -15.52 -10.28
CA HIS A 157 11.56 -14.21 -9.69
C HIS A 157 11.10 -14.24 -8.23
N VAL A 158 11.86 -13.57 -7.37
CA VAL A 158 11.53 -13.41 -5.96
C VAL A 158 11.33 -11.93 -5.67
N LEU A 159 10.17 -11.59 -5.11
CA LEU A 159 9.84 -10.24 -4.66
C LEU A 159 9.80 -10.23 -3.14
N VAL A 160 10.44 -9.25 -2.52
CA VAL A 160 10.39 -8.99 -1.08
C VAL A 160 9.51 -7.76 -0.85
N VAL A 161 8.50 -7.86 0.03
CA VAL A 161 7.52 -6.79 0.27
C VAL A 161 7.52 -6.37 1.73
N VAL A 162 7.73 -5.08 1.98
CA VAL A 162 7.79 -4.46 3.31
C VAL A 162 7.07 -3.10 3.33
N GLU A 163 6.76 -2.60 4.52
CA GLU A 163 6.51 -1.17 4.74
C GLU A 163 7.79 -0.50 5.26
N SER A 164 8.02 0.75 4.87
CA SER A 164 9.13 1.56 5.40
C SER A 164 8.86 2.00 6.85
N ILE A 165 7.68 2.57 7.09
CA ILE A 165 7.08 2.84 8.41
C ILE A 165 5.77 2.04 8.49
N TYR A 166 5.67 1.15 9.47
CA TYR A 166 4.46 0.35 9.66
C TYR A 166 3.35 1.17 10.33
N SER A 167 2.16 1.16 9.73
CA SER A 167 1.07 2.10 10.05
C SER A 167 0.58 2.08 11.51
N MET A 168 0.72 0.94 12.20
CA MET A 168 0.11 0.73 13.52
C MET A 168 1.09 0.97 14.66
N ASP A 169 2.26 0.36 14.59
CA ASP A 169 3.25 0.39 15.68
C ASP A 169 4.33 1.47 15.45
N GLY A 170 4.43 2.02 14.23
CA GLY A 170 5.35 3.10 13.86
C GLY A 170 6.81 2.67 13.80
N ASP A 171 7.08 1.36 13.78
CA ASP A 171 8.41 0.81 13.63
C ASP A 171 8.92 0.96 12.19
N LEU A 172 10.25 0.87 12.05
CA LEU A 172 10.97 1.13 10.81
C LEU A 172 11.58 -0.15 10.26
N ALA A 173 11.38 -0.41 8.97
CA ALA A 173 12.11 -1.48 8.29
C ALA A 173 13.60 -1.14 8.12
N PRO A 174 14.52 -2.12 8.25
CA PRO A 174 15.95 -1.91 8.03
C PRO A 174 16.26 -1.85 6.51
N ILE A 175 15.83 -0.78 5.83
CA ILE A 175 15.84 -0.67 4.35
C ILE A 175 17.22 -0.95 3.75
N LYS A 176 18.31 -0.43 4.32
CA LYS A 176 19.66 -0.68 3.81
C LYS A 176 20.01 -2.17 3.82
N THR A 177 19.74 -2.86 4.92
CA THR A 177 19.98 -4.31 5.04
C THR A 177 19.09 -5.10 4.09
N LEU A 178 17.84 -4.68 3.90
CA LEU A 178 16.92 -5.30 2.95
C LEU A 178 17.43 -5.21 1.51
N VAL A 179 17.94 -4.04 1.10
CA VAL A 179 18.53 -3.84 -0.24
C VAL A 179 19.74 -4.75 -0.43
N GLU A 180 20.71 -4.71 0.49
CA GLU A 180 21.93 -5.54 0.43
C GLU A 180 21.58 -7.04 0.34
N LEU A 181 20.57 -7.47 1.09
CA LEU A 181 20.12 -8.86 1.09
C LEU A 181 19.41 -9.24 -0.21
N CYS A 182 18.53 -8.37 -0.73
CA CYS A 182 17.84 -8.61 -2.00
C CYS A 182 18.84 -8.70 -3.16
N GLU A 183 19.81 -7.78 -3.23
CA GLU A 183 20.88 -7.80 -4.24
C GLU A 183 21.71 -9.09 -4.18
N SER A 184 22.08 -9.54 -2.98
CA SER A 184 22.88 -10.76 -2.77
C SER A 184 22.20 -12.03 -3.28
N TYR A 185 20.86 -12.06 -3.30
CA TYR A 185 20.06 -13.20 -3.73
C TYR A 185 19.34 -12.97 -5.07
N GLY A 186 19.56 -11.84 -5.75
CA GLY A 186 18.89 -11.50 -7.01
C GLY A 186 17.38 -11.29 -6.88
N ALA A 187 16.90 -10.91 -5.70
CA ALA A 187 15.49 -10.60 -5.44
C ALA A 187 15.18 -9.12 -5.70
N SER A 188 13.92 -8.80 -6.02
CA SER A 188 13.44 -7.43 -6.14
C SER A 188 12.77 -6.98 -4.84
N LEU A 189 12.98 -5.73 -4.43
CA LEU A 189 12.38 -5.16 -3.23
C LEU A 189 11.20 -4.24 -3.60
N VAL A 190 10.06 -4.42 -2.94
CA VAL A 190 8.90 -3.53 -3.00
C VAL A 190 8.70 -2.92 -1.61
N VAL A 191 8.75 -1.60 -1.55
CA VAL A 191 8.61 -0.84 -0.30
C VAL A 191 7.34 -0.01 -0.37
N ASP A 192 6.45 -0.20 0.61
CA ASP A 192 5.32 0.70 0.83
C ASP A 192 5.78 1.91 1.68
N GLU A 193 5.63 3.09 1.08
CA GLU A 193 6.06 4.38 1.64
C GLU A 193 4.87 5.30 1.96
N ALA A 194 3.68 4.74 2.19
CA ALA A 194 2.45 5.49 2.48
C ALA A 194 2.56 6.37 3.74
N HIS A 195 3.35 5.94 4.73
CA HIS A 195 3.54 6.66 6.01
C HIS A 195 4.86 7.42 6.12
N SER A 196 5.74 7.31 5.13
CA SER A 196 7.07 7.94 5.11
C SER A 196 7.19 9.06 4.09
N THR A 197 6.48 8.98 2.95
CA THR A 197 6.59 9.93 1.85
C THR A 197 6.45 11.38 2.33
N ALA A 198 7.44 12.20 2.01
CA ALA A 198 7.55 13.62 2.39
C ALA A 198 7.65 13.93 3.90
N VAL A 199 7.56 12.92 4.76
CA VAL A 199 7.78 13.03 6.22
C VAL A 199 9.23 12.68 6.56
N MET A 200 9.77 11.69 5.86
CA MET A 200 11.14 11.18 6.00
C MET A 200 11.93 11.44 4.72
N GLY A 201 13.25 11.60 4.83
CA GLY A 201 14.18 11.83 3.72
C GLY A 201 15.62 11.65 4.14
#